data_AF-A0A8T6P0E2-F1
#
_entry.id   AF-A0A8T6P0E2-F1
#
_cell.length_a   1.000
_cell.length_b   1.000
_cell.length_c   1.000
_cell.angle_alpha   90.00
_cell.angle_beta   90.00
_cell.angle_gamma   90.00
#
_symmetry.space_group_name_H-M   'P 1'
#
loop_
_entity.id
_entity.type
_entity.pdbx_description
1 polymer ?
#
loop_
_entity_poly.entity_id
_entity_poly.type
_entity_poly.pdbx_seq_one_letter_code
_entity_poly.pdbx_strand_id
1 'polypeptide(L)'
;MTTSDKPNESLSRTDILRSILVGAIGGLVLVGAFFAGYLLRDYQFNQSVTDTSFALLNEVEGLIATHYLYDVPDQDNLIHGAAGGLVGALNEPYTYFVEPATAEVDAGNLAGAFGGIGAEIARNESGEFVILRVYRENPAAIAGLQADDV
;
A
#
# COMPACT_ATOMS: atom_id res chain seq x y z
N MET A 1 0.16 -60.06 -48.66
CA MET A 1 1.10 -59.14 -47.97
C MET A 1 1.77 -58.28 -49.02
N THR A 2 1.25 -57.08 -49.26
CA THR A 2 1.86 -56.06 -50.13
C THR A 2 2.15 -54.86 -49.25
N THR A 3 3.41 -54.65 -48.93
CA THR A 3 3.89 -53.52 -48.15
C THR A 3 3.74 -52.26 -48.99
N SER A 4 2.80 -51.41 -48.60
CA SER A 4 2.64 -50.05 -49.12
C SER A 4 3.88 -49.25 -48.72
N ASP A 5 4.78 -49.07 -49.67
CA ASP A 5 5.93 -48.18 -49.56
C ASP A 5 5.42 -46.74 -49.54
N LYS A 6 5.49 -46.10 -48.37
CA LYS A 6 5.17 -44.67 -48.22
C LYS A 6 6.40 -43.88 -48.67
N PRO A 7 6.25 -42.89 -49.56
CA PRO A 7 7.38 -42.11 -50.02
C PRO A 7 8.00 -41.35 -48.84
N ASN A 8 9.30 -41.55 -48.67
CA ASN A 8 10.19 -40.77 -47.81
C ASN A 8 10.26 -39.34 -48.39
N GLU A 9 9.50 -38.41 -47.79
CA GLU A 9 9.66 -36.98 -48.03
C GLU A 9 10.94 -36.47 -47.33
N SER A 10 12.08 -36.63 -47.99
CA SER A 10 13.32 -35.99 -47.54
C SER A 10 13.25 -34.50 -47.86
N LEU A 11 13.09 -33.67 -46.82
CA LEU A 11 13.03 -32.21 -46.95
C LEU A 11 14.28 -31.68 -47.67
N SER A 12 14.08 -30.94 -48.76
CA SER A 12 15.19 -30.37 -49.53
C SER A 12 15.90 -29.30 -48.71
N ARG A 13 17.22 -29.16 -48.90
CA ARG A 13 18.03 -28.10 -48.26
C ARG A 13 17.45 -26.71 -48.52
N THR A 14 16.80 -26.50 -49.67
CA THR A 14 16.11 -25.25 -50.00
C THR A 14 14.88 -25.00 -49.14
N ASP A 15 14.17 -26.04 -48.73
CA ASP A 15 12.95 -25.93 -47.92
C ASP A 15 13.30 -25.69 -46.45
N ILE A 16 14.39 -26.30 -45.98
CA ILE A 16 14.96 -26.04 -44.65
C ILE A 16 15.51 -24.60 -44.57
N LEU A 17 16.19 -24.13 -45.62
CA LEU A 17 16.70 -22.75 -45.65
C LEU A 17 15.55 -21.73 -45.68
N ARG A 18 14.46 -22.01 -46.41
CA ARG A 18 13.27 -21.14 -46.42
C ARG A 18 12.57 -21.08 -45.07
N SER A 19 12.43 -22.19 -44.35
CA SER A 19 11.78 -22.20 -43.04
C SER A 19 12.60 -21.47 -41.97
N ILE A 20 13.93 -21.60 -41.99
CA ILE A 20 14.83 -20.83 -41.11
C ILE A 20 14.71 -19.32 -41.40
N LEU A 21 14.66 -18.94 -42.68
CA LEU A 21 14.57 -17.53 -43.09
C LEU A 21 13.23 -16.91 -42.67
N VAL A 22 12.12 -17.64 -42.84
CA VAL A 22 10.78 -17.21 -42.37
C VAL A 22 10.73 -17.10 -40.85
N GLY A 23 11.32 -18.06 -40.12
CA GLY A 23 11.43 -18.01 -38.66
C GLY A 23 12.25 -16.83 -38.14
N ALA A 24 13.38 -16.52 -38.80
CA ALA A 24 14.22 -15.38 -38.45
C ALA A 24 13.50 -14.04 -38.65
N ILE A 25 12.75 -13.90 -39.75
CA ILE A 25 11.91 -12.71 -40.00
C ILE A 25 10.82 -12.61 -38.93
N GLY A 26 10.13 -13.70 -38.63
CA GLY A 26 9.11 -13.73 -37.58
C GLY A 26 9.65 -13.34 -36.20
N GLY A 27 10.83 -13.84 -35.84
CA GLY A 27 11.51 -13.46 -34.60
C GLY A 27 11.88 -11.97 -34.55
N LEU A 28 12.39 -11.42 -35.64
CA LEU A 28 12.69 -9.99 -35.76
C LEU A 28 11.45 -9.12 -35.58
N VAL A 29 10.32 -9.53 -36.15
CA VAL A 29 9.03 -8.82 -35.99
C VAL A 29 8.57 -8.83 -34.53
N LEU A 30 8.68 -9.98 -33.84
CA LEU A 30 8.32 -10.09 -32.42
C LEU A 30 9.20 -9.21 -31.53
N VAL A 31 10.52 -9.22 -31.75
CA VAL A 31 11.45 -8.36 -31.00
C VAL A 31 11.18 -6.88 -31.29
N GLY A 32 10.93 -6.52 -32.55
CA GLY A 32 10.57 -5.15 -32.93
C GLY A 32 9.27 -4.69 -32.29
N ALA A 33 8.24 -5.54 -32.25
CA ALA A 33 6.98 -5.24 -31.59
C ALA A 33 7.14 -5.09 -30.07
N PHE A 34 7.92 -5.96 -29.44
CA PHE A 34 8.23 -5.87 -28.01
C PHE A 34 9.02 -4.58 -27.68
N PHE A 35 10.03 -4.27 -28.49
CA PHE A 35 10.86 -3.07 -28.29
C PHE A 35 10.07 -1.79 -28.56
N ALA A 36 9.23 -1.77 -29.60
CA ALA A 36 8.32 -0.67 -29.87
C ALA A 36 7.29 -0.49 -28.73
N GLY A 37 6.74 -1.58 -28.21
CA GLY A 37 5.87 -1.56 -27.04
C GLY A 37 6.58 -1.06 -25.77
N TYR A 38 7.83 -1.45 -25.56
CA TYR A 38 8.65 -0.96 -24.45
C TYR A 38 8.92 0.54 -24.55
N LEU A 39 9.24 1.05 -25.75
CA LEU A 39 9.47 2.48 -25.97
C LEU A 39 8.18 3.30 -25.92
N LEU A 40 7.05 2.75 -26.39
CA LEU A 40 5.75 3.41 -26.36
C LEU A 40 5.01 3.24 -25.03
N ARG A 41 5.57 2.46 -24.08
CA ARG A 41 4.99 2.26 -22.74
C ARG A 41 4.70 3.59 -22.06
N ASP A 42 5.67 4.50 -22.07
CA ASP A 42 5.54 5.81 -21.41
C ASP A 42 4.56 6.74 -22.15
N TYR A 43 4.21 6.44 -23.41
CA TYR A 43 3.27 7.23 -24.20
C TYR A 43 1.80 6.80 -24.00
N GLN A 44 1.54 5.50 -23.82
CA GLN A 44 0.18 4.97 -23.60
C GLN A 44 -0.20 4.81 -22.12
N PHE A 45 0.78 4.62 -21.23
CA PHE A 45 0.55 4.50 -19.79
C PHE A 45 0.46 5.85 -19.06
N ASN A 46 0.52 6.96 -19.81
CA ASN A 46 0.18 8.31 -19.36
C ASN A 46 -1.30 8.65 -19.58
N GLN A 47 -2.21 7.67 -19.45
CA GLN A 47 -3.59 8.00 -19.12
C GLN A 47 -3.64 8.37 -17.65
N SER A 48 -3.63 9.68 -17.42
CA SER A 48 -3.69 10.38 -16.15
C SER A 48 -4.85 9.88 -15.27
N VAL A 49 -4.56 8.88 -14.45
CA VAL A 49 -5.19 8.77 -13.14
C VAL A 49 -4.19 9.39 -12.16
N THR A 50 -4.39 10.67 -11.87
CA THR A 50 -3.90 11.35 -10.67
C THR A 50 -2.47 11.91 -10.67
N ASP A 51 -2.16 12.90 -11.53
CA ASP A 51 -1.05 13.85 -11.25
C ASP A 51 -1.56 15.19 -10.68
N THR A 52 -2.76 15.63 -11.07
CA THR A 52 -3.30 16.92 -10.61
C THR A 52 -3.77 16.87 -9.15
N SER A 53 -4.27 15.73 -8.65
CA SER A 53 -4.89 15.66 -7.33
C SER A 53 -3.91 15.76 -6.16
N PHE A 54 -2.62 15.45 -6.37
CA PHE A 54 -1.60 15.49 -5.32
C PHE A 54 -0.46 16.48 -5.60
N ALA A 55 -0.50 17.23 -6.71
CA ALA A 55 0.53 18.22 -7.04
C ALA A 55 0.82 19.20 -5.89
N LEU A 56 -0.24 19.65 -5.19
CA LEU A 56 -0.12 20.51 -4.01
C LEU A 56 0.60 19.81 -2.85
N LEU A 57 0.31 18.53 -2.58
CA LEU A 57 0.98 17.79 -1.52
C LEU A 57 2.47 17.62 -1.82
N ASN A 58 2.81 17.31 -3.08
CA ASN A 58 4.20 17.19 -3.52
C ASN A 58 4.96 18.52 -3.42
N GLU A 59 4.32 19.64 -3.74
CA GLU A 59 4.90 20.97 -3.57
C GLU A 59 5.17 21.27 -2.09
N VAL A 60 4.21 20.99 -1.22
CA VAL A 60 4.35 21.16 0.23
C VAL A 60 5.45 20.26 0.79
N GLU A 61 5.54 19.00 0.36
CA GLU A 61 6.62 18.08 0.75
C GLU A 61 8.00 18.65 0.35
N GLY A 62 8.14 19.18 -0.87
CA GLY A 62 9.37 19.83 -1.32
C GLY A 62 9.72 21.09 -0.51
N LEU A 63 8.71 21.89 -0.12
CA LEU A 63 8.91 23.04 0.74
C LEU A 63 9.37 22.64 2.14
N ILE A 64 8.78 21.60 2.73
CA ILE A 64 9.20 21.04 4.02
C ILE A 64 10.64 20.56 3.93
N ALA A 65 10.99 19.77 2.92
CA ALA A 65 12.35 19.26 2.75
C ALA A 65 13.42 20.37 2.61
N THR A 66 13.04 21.53 2.07
CA THR A 66 13.97 22.64 1.80
C THR A 66 14.02 23.69 2.92
N HIS A 67 12.90 23.93 3.60
CA HIS A 67 12.74 25.08 4.51
C HIS A 67 12.41 24.70 5.95
N TYR A 68 12.15 23.43 6.25
CA TYR A 68 11.87 23.00 7.62
C TYR A 68 13.15 23.07 8.47
N LEU A 69 13.04 23.65 9.67
CA LEU A 69 14.20 23.96 10.52
C LEU A 69 14.73 22.75 11.30
N TYR A 70 13.90 21.72 11.45
CA TYR A 70 14.18 20.53 12.27
C TYR A 70 14.24 19.27 11.41
N ASP A 71 14.47 18.14 12.07
CA ASP A 71 14.41 16.84 11.41
C ASP A 71 13.01 16.59 10.87
N VAL A 72 12.94 16.36 9.56
CA VAL A 72 11.68 16.00 8.88
C VAL A 72 11.29 14.59 9.31
N PRO A 73 10.03 14.34 9.71
CA PRO A 73 9.54 13.00 9.99
C PRO A 73 9.73 12.06 8.79
N ASP A 74 9.73 10.75 9.03
CA ASP A 74 9.73 9.79 7.93
C ASP A 74 8.50 9.93 7.02
N GLN A 75 8.64 9.38 5.83
CA GLN A 75 7.63 9.53 4.78
C GLN A 75 6.28 8.91 5.17
N ASP A 76 6.28 7.81 5.92
CA ASP A 76 5.03 7.17 6.39
C ASP A 76 4.28 8.09 7.35
N ASN A 77 4.98 8.75 8.28
CA ASN A 77 4.41 9.74 9.18
C ASN A 77 3.79 10.92 8.43
N LEU A 78 4.44 11.43 7.38
CA LEU A 78 3.89 12.51 6.56
C LEU A 78 2.63 12.06 5.79
N ILE A 79 2.64 10.83 5.25
CA ILE A 79 1.50 10.25 4.54
C ILE A 79 0.32 10.01 5.49
N HIS A 80 0.56 9.47 6.68
CA HIS A 80 -0.47 9.27 7.70
C HIS A 80 -1.07 10.61 8.16
N GLY A 81 -0.23 11.63 8.37
CA GLY A 81 -0.70 12.98 8.68
C GLY A 81 -1.59 13.57 7.58
N ALA A 82 -1.20 13.39 6.31
CA ALA A 82 -2.02 13.82 5.16
C ALA A 82 -3.34 13.05 5.09
N ALA A 83 -3.33 11.74 5.31
CA ALA A 83 -4.53 10.90 5.35
C ALA A 83 -5.49 11.32 6.48
N GLY A 84 -4.94 11.60 7.68
CA GLY A 84 -5.69 12.14 8.81
C GLY A 84 -6.32 13.49 8.50
N GLY A 85 -5.58 14.39 7.84
CA GLY A 85 -6.11 15.69 7.40
C GLY A 85 -7.24 15.57 6.37
N LEU A 86 -7.12 14.64 5.42
CA LEU A 86 -8.17 14.35 4.43
C LEU A 86 -9.45 13.85 5.10
N VAL A 87 -9.34 12.94 6.06
CA VAL A 87 -10.50 12.44 6.81
C VAL A 87 -11.09 13.53 7.71
N GLY A 88 -10.26 14.33 8.38
CA GLY A 88 -10.69 15.45 9.21
C GLY A 88 -11.47 16.53 8.47
N ALA A 89 -11.21 16.71 7.17
CA ALA A 89 -11.96 17.65 6.32
C ALA A 89 -13.46 17.32 6.20
N LEU A 90 -13.87 16.08 6.52
CA LEU A 90 -15.28 15.67 6.54
C LEU A 90 -16.07 16.33 7.68
N ASN A 91 -15.40 16.88 8.70
CA ASN A 91 -16.04 17.48 9.89
C ASN A 91 -17.09 16.57 10.55
N GLU A 92 -16.85 15.26 10.49
CA GLU A 92 -17.78 14.23 10.95
C GLU A 92 -17.09 13.46 12.10
N PRO A 93 -17.71 13.41 13.30
CA PRO A 93 -17.02 12.95 14.51
C PRO A 93 -16.81 11.44 14.58
N TYR A 94 -17.44 10.65 13.71
CA TYR A 94 -17.35 9.19 13.73
C TYR A 94 -16.43 8.63 12.64
N THR A 95 -15.90 9.48 11.77
CA THR A 95 -14.98 9.11 10.69
C THR A 95 -13.59 9.61 11.04
N TYR A 96 -12.69 8.68 11.33
CA TYR A 96 -11.31 8.98 11.68
C TYR A 96 -10.36 7.99 11.02
N PHE A 97 -9.14 8.46 10.73
CA PHE A 97 -8.05 7.63 10.25
C PHE A 97 -7.32 7.02 11.47
N VAL A 98 -6.99 5.74 11.41
CA VAL A 98 -6.24 5.02 12.46
C VAL A 98 -4.92 4.56 11.87
N GLU A 99 -3.83 4.97 12.48
CA GLU A 99 -2.48 4.58 12.08
C GLU A 99 -2.23 3.08 12.33
N PRO A 100 -1.34 2.42 11.58
CA PRO A 100 -1.13 0.97 11.68
C PRO A 100 -0.78 0.46 13.08
N ALA A 101 0.06 1.19 13.81
CA ALA A 101 0.50 0.79 15.16
C ALA A 101 -0.65 0.77 16.18
N THR A 102 -1.61 1.70 16.07
CA THR A 102 -2.82 1.72 16.88
C THR A 102 -3.86 0.73 16.35
N ALA A 103 -3.95 0.56 15.02
CA ALA A 103 -4.84 -0.40 14.39
C ALA A 103 -4.56 -1.85 14.80
N GLU A 104 -3.30 -2.24 15.01
CA GLU A 104 -2.96 -3.59 15.51
C GLU A 104 -3.44 -3.82 16.95
N VAL A 105 -3.29 -2.83 17.83
CA VAL A 105 -3.79 -2.90 19.20
C VAL A 105 -5.32 -2.96 19.21
N ASP A 106 -5.97 -2.12 18.40
CA ASP A 106 -7.43 -2.09 18.27
C ASP A 106 -7.97 -3.38 17.65
N ALA A 107 -7.31 -3.93 16.63
CA ALA A 107 -7.64 -5.22 16.05
C ALA A 107 -7.48 -6.35 17.08
N GLY A 108 -6.44 -6.31 17.92
CA GLY A 108 -6.27 -7.20 19.07
C GLY A 108 -7.43 -7.09 20.05
N ASN A 109 -7.82 -5.87 20.42
CA ASN A 109 -8.95 -5.61 21.31
C ASN A 109 -10.28 -6.14 20.72
N LEU A 110 -10.55 -5.90 19.43
CA LEU A 110 -11.73 -6.40 18.72
C LEU A 110 -11.73 -7.93 18.58
N ALA A 111 -10.54 -8.54 18.47
CA ALA A 111 -10.36 -9.99 18.45
C ALA A 111 -10.45 -10.62 19.86
N GLY A 112 -10.68 -9.84 20.91
CA GLY A 112 -10.79 -10.31 22.30
C GLY A 112 -9.44 -10.53 22.99
N ALA A 113 -8.33 -10.16 22.36
CA ALA A 113 -7.01 -10.09 22.97
C ALA A 113 -6.85 -8.71 23.63
N PHE A 114 -7.44 -8.54 24.81
CA PHE A 114 -7.30 -7.31 25.59
C PHE A 114 -5.90 -7.23 26.22
N GLY A 115 -5.06 -6.35 25.67
CA GLY A 115 -3.77 -5.98 26.27
C GLY A 115 -3.88 -4.63 26.98
N GLY A 116 -3.72 -4.60 28.31
CA GLY A 116 -3.76 -3.36 29.07
C GLY A 116 -3.65 -3.58 30.59
N ILE A 117 -3.64 -2.49 31.36
CA ILE A 117 -3.61 -2.56 32.83
C ILE A 117 -4.99 -2.87 33.46
N GLY A 118 -6.07 -2.86 32.67
CA GLY A 118 -7.43 -3.09 33.15
C GLY A 118 -8.06 -1.87 33.84
N ALA A 119 -7.78 -0.68 33.34
CA ALA A 119 -8.47 0.55 33.71
C ALA A 119 -8.96 1.29 32.45
N GLU A 120 -10.10 1.95 32.55
CA GLU A 120 -10.68 2.82 31.54
C GLU A 120 -10.47 4.28 31.96
N ILE A 121 -9.96 5.09 31.04
CA ILE A 121 -9.57 6.48 31.29
C ILE A 121 -10.42 7.39 30.40
N ALA A 122 -10.93 8.48 30.95
CA ALA A 122 -11.67 9.51 30.23
C ALA A 122 -11.08 10.89 30.52
N ARG A 123 -11.47 11.92 29.76
CA ARG A 123 -11.18 13.31 30.13
C ARG A 123 -12.37 13.93 30.84
N ASN A 124 -12.13 14.60 31.97
CA ASN A 124 -13.15 15.37 32.68
C ASN A 124 -13.38 16.75 32.01
N GLU A 125 -14.37 17.52 32.49
CA GLU A 125 -14.69 18.86 31.97
C GLU A 125 -13.53 19.86 32.10
N SER A 126 -12.57 19.60 33.00
CA SER A 126 -11.36 20.41 33.20
C SER A 126 -10.19 19.97 32.29
N GLY A 127 -10.40 18.95 31.46
CA GLY A 127 -9.42 18.41 30.52
C GLY A 127 -8.41 17.43 31.12
N GLU A 128 -8.56 17.08 32.40
CA GLU A 128 -7.71 16.13 33.12
C GLU A 128 -8.11 14.69 32.77
N PHE A 129 -7.13 13.79 32.72
CA PHE A 129 -7.38 12.37 32.54
C PHE A 129 -7.82 11.78 33.89
N VAL A 130 -8.98 11.14 33.91
CA VAL A 130 -9.57 10.52 35.10
C VAL A 130 -9.87 9.06 34.83
N ILE A 131 -9.65 8.20 35.81
CA ILE A 131 -10.03 6.79 35.74
C ILE A 131 -11.55 6.68 35.88
N LEU A 132 -12.22 6.25 34.81
CA LEU A 132 -13.67 6.03 34.78
C LEU A 132 -14.04 4.70 35.45
N ARG A 133 -13.22 3.66 35.23
CA ARG A 133 -13.50 2.30 35.69
C ARG A 133 -12.20 1.52 35.89
N VAL A 134 -12.15 0.72 36.94
CA VAL A 134 -11.11 -0.31 37.14
C VAL A 134 -11.75 -1.69 37.11
N TYR A 135 -11.24 -2.58 36.27
CA TYR A 135 -11.74 -3.95 36.17
C TYR A 135 -11.12 -4.83 37.25
N ARG A 136 -11.96 -5.61 37.96
CA ARG A 136 -11.50 -6.56 38.98
C ARG A 136 -10.53 -7.58 38.39
N GLU A 137 -9.62 -8.07 39.23
CA GLU A 137 -8.61 -9.10 38.89
C GLU A 137 -7.59 -8.70 37.81
N ASN A 138 -7.50 -7.40 37.48
CA ASN A 138 -6.50 -6.87 36.55
C ASN A 138 -5.38 -6.10 37.26
N PRO A 139 -4.24 -5.83 36.59
CA PRO A 139 -3.10 -5.13 37.17
C PRO A 139 -3.43 -3.80 37.86
N ALA A 140 -4.35 -2.99 37.31
CA ALA A 140 -4.80 -1.73 37.88
C ALA A 140 -5.51 -1.91 39.24
N ALA A 141 -6.34 -2.95 39.36
CA ALA A 141 -7.00 -3.29 40.63
C ALA A 141 -5.99 -3.78 41.67
N ILE A 142 -4.99 -4.56 41.24
CA ILE A 142 -3.90 -5.04 42.12
C ILE A 142 -3.02 -3.88 42.58
N ALA A 143 -2.80 -2.89 41.71
CA ALA A 143 -2.08 -1.66 42.04
C ALA A 143 -2.89 -0.70 42.94
N GLY A 144 -4.17 -1.00 43.19
CA GLY A 144 -5.04 -0.22 44.08
C GLY A 144 -5.64 1.04 43.45
N LEU A 145 -5.59 1.17 42.12
CA LEU A 145 -6.25 2.26 41.40
C LEU A 145 -7.77 2.19 41.59
N GLN A 146 -8.40 3.35 41.68
CA GLN A 146 -9.83 3.50 41.88
C GLN A 146 -10.46 4.38 40.80
N ALA A 147 -11.78 4.29 40.68
CA ALA A 147 -12.52 5.27 39.89
C ALA A 147 -12.33 6.66 40.53
N ASP A 148 -12.31 7.70 39.68
CA ASP A 148 -12.08 9.10 40.04
C ASP A 148 -10.64 9.48 40.41
N ASP A 149 -9.68 8.54 40.33
CA ASP A 149 -8.25 8.87 40.39
C ASP A 149 -7.84 9.68 39.15
N VAL A 150 -6.99 10.70 39.35
CA VAL A 150 -6.46 11.64 38.33
C VAL A 150 -4.95 11.55 38.25
#